data_AF-A0A4Q4W384-F1
#
_entry.id   AF-A0A4Q4W384-F1
#
_cell.length_a   1.000
_cell.length_b   1.000
_cell.length_c   1.000
_cell.angle_alpha   90.00
_cell.angle_beta   90.00
_cell.angle_gamma   90.00
#
_symmetry.space_group_name_H-M   'P 1'
#
loop_
_entity.id
_entity.type
_entity.pdbx_description
1 polymer ?
#
loop_
_entity_poly.entity_id
_entity_poly.type
_entity_poly.pdbx_seq_one_letter_code
_entity_poly.pdbx_strand_id
1 'polypeptide(L)'
;MDHVIPNMLGALQADGRSIKPCLVHGDHWDETTGVNAEAGEPVVFDASVFYVHNKYELGMWQREVICFNQPYIREYLLWFPPSKPAS
;
A
#
# COMPACT_ATOMS: atom_id res chain seq x y z
N MET A 1 -5.33 10.90 18.83
CA MET A 1 -4.63 10.58 17.56
C MET A 1 -3.14 10.63 17.87
N ASP A 2 -2.66 9.77 18.78
CA ASP A 2 -1.45 10.12 19.56
C ASP A 2 -0.26 9.18 19.34
N HIS A 3 -0.39 8.21 18.42
CA HIS A 3 0.68 7.26 18.09
C HIS A 3 0.86 7.12 16.59
N VAL A 4 1.17 8.22 15.93
CA VAL A 4 1.64 8.20 14.53
C VAL A 4 3.04 8.80 14.51
N ILE A 5 3.98 8.18 13.79
CA ILE A 5 5.33 8.69 13.62
C ILE A 5 5.22 10.09 12.97
N PRO A 6 5.45 11.20 13.70
CA PRO A 6 5.02 12.53 13.26
C PRO A 6 5.74 13.01 11.99
N ASN A 7 6.96 12.51 11.75
CA ASN A 7 7.86 13.06 10.74
C ASN A 7 7.50 12.67 9.29
N MET A 8 6.93 11.49 9.05
CA MET A 8 6.59 11.06 7.68
C MET A 8 5.28 11.66 7.17
N LEU A 9 4.26 11.79 8.03
CA LEU A 9 2.98 12.35 7.64
C LEU A 9 3.03 13.88 7.52
N GLY A 10 3.86 14.55 8.33
CA GLY A 10 4.03 16.00 8.27
C GLY A 10 4.41 16.51 6.87
N ALA A 11 5.35 15.83 6.19
CA ALA A 11 5.75 16.20 4.83
C ALA A 11 4.65 16.00 3.77
N LEU A 12 3.78 15.00 3.98
CA LEU A 12 2.64 14.70 3.12
C LEU A 12 1.44 15.64 3.36
N GLN A 13 1.32 16.19 4.56
CA GLN A 13 0.26 17.13 4.97
C GLN A 13 0.67 18.60 4.92
N ALA A 14 1.96 18.89 4.65
CA ALA A 14 2.46 20.25 4.50
C ALA A 14 1.79 21.00 3.33
N ASP A 15 1.86 22.33 3.34
CA ASP A 15 1.33 23.20 2.29
C ASP A 15 -0.17 23.01 2.00
N GLY A 16 -0.96 22.70 3.04
CA GLY A 16 -2.41 22.50 2.92
C GLY A 16 -2.83 21.19 2.26
N ARG A 17 -1.89 20.25 2.06
CA ARG A 17 -2.19 18.93 1.52
C ARG A 17 -2.92 18.09 2.56
N SER A 18 -3.85 17.25 2.09
CA SER A 18 -4.55 16.29 2.94
C SER A 18 -4.26 14.88 2.47
N ILE A 19 -4.08 13.99 3.43
CA ILE A 19 -4.01 12.55 3.18
C ILE A 19 -5.43 12.02 3.29
N LYS A 20 -5.89 11.30 2.26
CA LYS A 20 -7.11 10.50 2.35
C LYS A 20 -6.76 9.15 2.97
N PRO A 21 -7.27 8.83 4.18
CA PRO A 21 -7.13 7.48 4.71
C PRO A 21 -7.86 6.50 3.81
N CYS A 22 -7.23 5.36 3.54
CA CYS A 22 -7.77 4.24 2.80
C CYS A 22 -7.71 2.99 3.67
N LEU A 23 -8.65 2.08 3.44
CA LEU A 23 -8.57 0.74 4.02
C LEU A 23 -7.40 0.01 3.33
N VAL A 24 -6.49 -0.57 4.11
CA VAL A 24 -5.40 -1.41 3.60
C VAL A 24 -5.48 -2.81 4.21
N HIS A 25 -4.90 -3.79 3.55
CA HIS A 25 -4.85 -5.17 4.01
C HIS A 25 -3.91 -5.34 5.21
N GLY A 26 -2.83 -4.56 5.27
CA GLY A 26 -1.90 -4.52 6.40
C GLY A 26 -0.80 -5.59 6.40
N ASP A 27 -1.01 -6.71 5.69
CA ASP A 27 -0.03 -7.77 5.45
C ASP A 27 -0.06 -8.25 3.99
N HIS A 28 -0.01 -7.33 3.03
CA HIS A 28 -0.20 -7.65 1.60
C HIS A 28 1.11 -7.92 0.88
N TRP A 29 1.36 -9.18 0.50
CA TRP A 29 2.53 -9.63 -0.24
C TRP A 29 2.28 -11.00 -0.88
N ASP A 30 3.26 -11.55 -1.60
CA ASP A 30 3.06 -12.73 -2.44
C ASP A 30 2.53 -13.96 -1.69
N GLU A 31 2.97 -14.21 -0.45
CA GLU A 31 2.49 -15.36 0.33
C GLU A 31 1.06 -15.19 0.88
N THR A 32 0.55 -13.96 0.97
CA THR A 32 -0.82 -13.67 1.42
C THR A 32 -1.78 -13.43 0.25
N THR A 33 -1.33 -13.71 -0.97
CA THR A 33 -2.15 -13.57 -2.18
C THR A 33 -2.18 -14.85 -3.00
N GLY A 34 -3.26 -15.03 -3.75
CA GLY A 34 -3.40 -16.13 -4.67
C GLY A 34 -4.38 -15.81 -5.79
N VAL A 35 -4.61 -16.80 -6.64
CA VAL A 35 -5.64 -16.75 -7.68
C VAL A 35 -6.59 -17.91 -7.43
N ASN A 36 -7.88 -17.61 -7.37
CA ASN A 36 -8.91 -18.65 -7.33
C ASN A 36 -8.85 -19.46 -8.62
N ALA A 37 -8.59 -20.76 -8.53
CA ALA A 37 -8.40 -21.62 -9.70
C ALA A 37 -9.66 -21.78 -10.58
N GLU A 38 -10.86 -21.61 -10.00
CA GLU A 38 -12.12 -21.73 -10.73
C GLU A 38 -12.50 -20.42 -11.41
N ALA A 39 -12.42 -19.30 -10.68
CA ALA A 39 -12.85 -17.98 -11.17
C ALA A 39 -11.75 -17.22 -11.93
N GLY A 40 -10.48 -17.54 -11.70
CA GLY A 40 -9.34 -16.76 -12.20
C GLY A 40 -9.18 -15.41 -11.51
N GLU A 41 -9.91 -15.16 -10.43
CA GLU A 41 -9.91 -13.88 -9.71
C GLU A 41 -8.85 -13.86 -8.59
N PRO A 42 -8.26 -12.68 -8.30
CA PRO A 42 -7.33 -12.54 -7.20
C PRO A 42 -8.03 -12.74 -5.85
N VAL A 43 -7.33 -13.41 -4.94
CA VAL A 43 -7.77 -13.64 -3.56
C VAL A 43 -6.66 -13.23 -2.60
N VAL A 44 -7.06 -12.69 -1.44
CA VAL A 44 -6.14 -12.22 -0.37
C VAL A 44 -6.49 -12.91 0.95
N PHE A 45 -5.47 -13.22 1.75
CA PHE A 45 -5.57 -13.99 3.00
C PHE A 45 -4.85 -13.27 4.15
N ASP A 46 -5.14 -13.66 5.39
CA ASP A 46 -4.44 -13.17 6.60
C ASP A 46 -4.45 -11.64 6.78
N ALA A 47 -5.58 -11.02 6.44
CA ALA A 47 -5.75 -9.58 6.50
C ALA A 47 -5.64 -9.03 7.94
N SER A 48 -4.74 -8.06 8.12
CA SER A 48 -4.53 -7.28 9.34
C SER A 48 -4.97 -5.83 9.10
N VAL A 49 -6.27 -5.64 8.90
CA VAL A 49 -6.85 -4.44 8.29
C VAL A 49 -6.83 -3.21 9.20
N PHE A 50 -6.44 -2.06 8.66
CA PHE A 50 -6.60 -0.74 9.29
C PHE A 50 -6.67 0.39 8.26
N TYR A 51 -6.98 1.61 8.72
CA TYR A 51 -7.02 2.80 7.88
C TYR A 51 -5.68 3.56 7.90
N VAL A 52 -5.08 3.76 6.74
CA VAL A 52 -3.78 4.45 6.57
C VAL A 52 -3.66 5.04 5.17
N HIS A 53 -2.55 5.71 4.87
CA HIS A 53 -2.21 6.14 3.52
C HIS A 53 -2.05 4.92 2.59
N ASN A 54 -2.65 4.94 1.40
CA ASN A 54 -2.68 3.82 0.45
C ASN A 54 -1.30 3.23 0.10
N LYS A 55 -0.26 4.06 0.03
CA LYS A 55 1.14 3.63 -0.20
C LYS A 55 1.76 2.75 0.90
N TYR A 56 1.07 2.52 2.03
CA TYR A 56 1.60 1.72 3.15
C TYR A 56 2.14 0.35 2.68
N GLU A 57 1.39 -0.34 1.83
CA GLU A 57 1.74 -1.69 1.36
C GLU A 57 2.95 -1.71 0.43
N LEU A 58 3.18 -0.62 -0.32
CA LEU A 58 4.30 -0.52 -1.27
C LEU A 58 5.67 -0.62 -0.58
N GLY A 59 5.77 -0.26 0.70
CA GLY A 59 7.01 -0.39 1.46
C GLY A 59 7.46 -1.85 1.58
N MET A 60 6.51 -2.77 1.75
CA MET A 60 6.81 -4.21 1.81
C MET A 60 7.18 -4.75 0.43
N TRP A 61 6.46 -4.33 -0.62
CA TRP A 61 6.66 -4.81 -1.99
C TRP A 61 8.03 -4.44 -2.57
N GLN A 62 8.64 -3.35 -2.09
CA GLN A 62 9.97 -2.94 -2.53
C GLN A 62 11.12 -3.81 -2.00
N ARG A 63 10.85 -4.73 -1.06
CA ARG A 63 11.90 -5.60 -0.51
C ARG A 63 12.27 -6.69 -1.50
N GLU A 64 13.57 -6.92 -1.70
CA GLU A 64 14.08 -7.91 -2.68
C GLU A 64 13.62 -9.35 -2.44
N VAL A 65 13.30 -9.69 -1.18
CA VAL A 65 12.82 -11.02 -0.78
C VAL A 65 11.34 -11.25 -1.10
N ILE A 66 10.62 -10.20 -1.49
CA ILE A 66 9.18 -10.21 -1.76
C ILE A 66 8.97 -10.26 -3.27
N CYS A 67 8.10 -11.15 -3.75
CA CYS A 67 7.92 -11.34 -5.20
C CYS A 67 7.03 -10.27 -5.85
N PHE A 68 6.51 -9.31 -5.07
CA PHE A 68 5.81 -8.12 -5.55
C PHE A 68 6.77 -7.03 -6.04
N ASN A 69 7.51 -7.37 -7.09
CA ASN A 69 8.51 -6.52 -7.70
C ASN A 69 7.92 -5.35 -8.53
N GLN A 70 8.78 -4.68 -9.29
CA GLN A 70 8.47 -3.48 -10.08
C GLN A 70 7.19 -3.55 -10.96
N PRO A 71 6.91 -4.64 -11.69
CA PRO A 71 5.63 -4.85 -12.37
C PRO A 71 4.37 -4.56 -11.53
N TYR A 72 4.29 -5.09 -10.31
CA TYR A 72 3.13 -4.90 -9.43
C TYR A 72 3.00 -3.45 -8.97
N ILE A 73 4.14 -2.83 -8.62
CA ILE A 73 4.20 -1.42 -8.25
C ILE A 73 3.73 -0.54 -9.41
N ARG A 74 4.19 -0.83 -10.64
CA ARG A 74 3.80 -0.06 -11.84
C ARG A 74 2.30 -0.14 -12.08
N GLU A 75 1.72 -1.34 -12.03
CA GLU A 75 0.28 -1.53 -12.22
C GLU A 75 -0.52 -0.80 -11.13
N TYR A 76 -0.11 -0.91 -9.86
CA TYR A 76 -0.74 -0.18 -8.76
C TYR A 76 -0.76 1.34 -9.00
N LEU A 77 0.37 1.90 -9.47
CA LEU A 77 0.52 3.33 -9.71
C LEU A 77 -0.32 3.86 -10.89
N LEU A 78 -0.81 2.98 -11.80
CA LEU A 78 -1.78 3.38 -12.83
C LEU A 78 -3.14 3.74 -12.21
N TRP A 79 -3.55 3.03 -11.15
CA TRP A 79 -4.82 3.24 -10.46
C TRP A 79 -4.73 4.22 -9.30
N PHE A 80 -3.57 4.26 -8.64
CA PHE A 80 -3.29 5.12 -7.51
C PHE A 80 -2.01 5.94 -7.74
N PRO A 81 -2.10 7.07 -8.47
CA PRO A 81 -0.95 7.90 -8.75
C PRO A 81 -0.24 8.39 -7.47
N PRO A 82 1.09 8.64 -7.52
CA PRO A 82 1.83 9.09 -6.35
C PRO A 82 1.27 10.39 -5.74
N SER A 83 0.94 10.36 -4.45
CA SER A 83 0.68 11.56 -3.64
C SER A 83 1.90 12.49 -3.62
N LYS A 84 1.67 13.81 -3.63
CA LYS A 84 2.74 14.81 -3.48
C LYS A 84 3.25 14.89 -2.03
N PRO A 85 4.56 15.03 -1.78
CA PRO A 85 5.62 15.13 -2.78
C PRO A 85 5.96 13.73 -3.30
N ALA A 86 6.20 13.63 -4.61
CA ALA A 86 6.79 12.42 -5.16
C ALA A 86 8.30 12.47 -4.88
N SER A 87 8.83 11.45 -4.21
CA SER A 87 10.27 11.19 -4.12
C SER A 87 10.78 10.49 -5.37
#